data_AF-A0A1I7VTY3-F1
#
_entry.id   AF-A0A1I7VTY3-F1
#
_cell.length_a   1.000
_cell.length_b   1.000
_cell.length_c   1.000
_cell.angle_alpha   90.00
_cell.angle_beta   90.00
_cell.angle_gamma   90.00
#
_symmetry.space_group_name_H-M   'P 1'
#
loop_
_entity.id
_entity.type
_entity.pdbx_description
1 polymer ?
#
loop_
_entity_poly.entity_id
_entity_poly.type
_entity_poly.pdbx_seq_one_letter_code
_entity_poly.pdbx_strand_id
1 'polypeptide(L)'
;MPYQLASTVVINDDLLKYRRMARFSWCDLQEWLYGSESIQFKDKIFEKLRTDNVFVRDWRTVTMDESRQICNRRWKQLLKYNFITFDGLKTNPERFVDFTEVLESYDQGLAAKFYINAIFYVTVLSMGTNRHQQILEKCMKNEVLPNIT
;
A
#
# COMPACT_ATOMS: atom_id res chain seq x y z
N MET A 1 -7.65 10.94 32.16
CA MET A 1 -6.52 10.05 32.51
C MET A 1 -5.45 10.21 31.44
N PRO A 2 -4.32 10.88 31.71
CA PRO A 2 -3.28 11.08 30.69
C PRO A 2 -2.43 9.82 30.56
N TYR A 3 -2.41 9.23 29.36
CA TYR A 3 -1.50 8.14 28.99
C TYR A 3 -0.07 8.68 28.94
N GLN A 4 0.81 8.13 29.80
CA GLN A 4 2.24 8.41 29.78
C GLN A 4 2.90 7.73 28.57
N LEU A 5 3.35 8.55 27.61
CA LEU A 5 4.29 8.19 26.55
C LEU A 5 5.70 8.12 27.14
N ALA A 6 6.18 6.92 27.48
CA ALA A 6 7.61 6.63 27.62
C ALA A 6 7.85 5.11 27.61
N SER A 7 7.51 4.43 26.50
CA SER A 7 8.04 3.09 26.26
C SER A 7 9.49 3.24 25.81
N THR A 8 10.43 3.29 26.74
CA THR A 8 11.84 2.99 26.44
C THR A 8 11.87 1.63 25.76
N VAL A 9 12.34 1.59 24.51
CA VAL A 9 12.53 0.34 23.76
C VAL A 9 13.55 -0.49 24.54
N VAL A 10 13.06 -1.43 25.35
CA VAL A 10 13.90 -2.49 25.91
C VAL A 10 14.30 -3.35 24.73
N ILE A 11 15.48 -3.08 24.17
CA ILE A 11 16.03 -3.89 23.10
C ILE A 11 16.26 -5.27 23.72
N ASN A 12 15.51 -6.26 23.26
CA ASN A 12 15.66 -7.64 23.70
C ASN A 12 17.11 -8.10 23.46
N ASP A 13 17.86 -8.33 24.55
CA ASP A 13 19.29 -8.66 24.53
C ASP A 13 19.61 -9.94 23.73
N ASP A 14 18.68 -10.90 23.69
CA ASP A 14 18.87 -12.14 22.93
C ASP A 14 18.87 -11.90 21.41
N LEU A 15 18.04 -10.96 20.91
CA LEU A 15 18.03 -10.60 19.50
C LEU A 15 19.30 -9.85 19.08
N LEU A 16 19.88 -9.07 19.99
CA LEU A 16 21.15 -8.37 19.72
C LEU A 16 22.30 -9.36 19.53
N LYS A 17 22.33 -10.45 20.31
CA LYS A 17 23.32 -11.52 20.15
C LYS A 17 23.34 -12.06 18.72
N TYR A 18 22.17 -12.41 18.18
CA TYR A 18 22.07 -12.92 16.81
C TYR A 18 22.37 -11.86 15.74
N ARG A 19 21.91 -10.61 15.91
CA ARG A 19 22.21 -9.53 14.97
C ARG A 19 23.70 -9.25 14.84
N ARG A 20 24.46 -9.37 15.95
CA ARG A 20 25.93 -9.23 15.96
C ARG A 20 26.67 -10.37 15.29
N MET A 21 26.05 -11.53 15.09
CA MET A 21 26.65 -12.67 14.38
C MET A 21 26.67 -12.47 12.86
N ALA A 22 25.90 -11.51 12.33
CA ALA A 22 25.89 -11.21 10.91
C ALA A 22 27.28 -10.76 10.44
N ARG A 23 27.80 -11.41 9.40
CA ARG A 23 29.12 -11.09 8.81
C ARG A 23 29.03 -10.16 7.60
N PHE A 24 27.84 -9.65 7.30
CA PHE A 24 27.55 -8.76 6.19
C PHE A 24 26.58 -7.66 6.63
N SER A 25 26.58 -6.54 5.92
CA SER A 25 25.63 -5.44 6.11
C SER A 25 24.25 -5.85 5.57
N TRP A 26 23.22 -5.78 6.41
CA TRP A 26 21.85 -6.08 5.98
C TRP A 26 21.34 -5.05 4.96
N CYS A 27 21.82 -3.80 5.02
CA CYS A 27 21.50 -2.76 4.06
C CYS A 27 22.01 -3.15 2.67
N ASP A 28 23.25 -3.63 2.58
CA ASP A 28 23.88 -4.02 1.32
C ASP A 28 23.16 -5.23 0.72
N LEU A 29 22.76 -6.19 1.56
CA LEU A 29 21.93 -7.32 1.11
C LEU A 29 20.57 -6.86 0.59
N GLN A 30 19.91 -5.94 1.28
CA GLN A 30 18.62 -5.42 0.86
C GLN A 30 18.72 -4.66 -0.47
N GLU A 31 19.73 -3.80 -0.62
CA GLU A 31 20.01 -3.07 -1.86
C GLU A 31 20.33 -4.02 -3.01
N TRP A 32 21.11 -5.07 -2.75
CA TRP A 32 21.40 -6.11 -3.74
C TRP A 32 20.16 -6.89 -4.17
N LEU A 33 19.24 -7.19 -3.25
CA LEU A 33 18.02 -7.94 -3.55
C LEU A 33 16.96 -7.13 -4.29
N TYR A 34 16.75 -5.88 -3.90
CA TYR A 34 15.59 -5.09 -4.34
C TYR A 34 15.95 -3.89 -5.20
N GLY A 35 17.20 -3.43 -5.17
CA GLY A 35 17.64 -2.19 -5.80
C GLY A 35 17.27 -0.96 -4.97
N SER A 36 18.15 0.05 -5.01
CA SER A 36 18.03 1.26 -4.19
C SER A 36 16.76 2.06 -4.51
N GLU A 37 16.34 2.12 -5.77
CA GLU A 37 15.15 2.86 -6.15
C GLU A 37 13.85 2.26 -5.57
N SER A 38 13.73 0.94 -5.57
CA SER A 38 12.57 0.23 -5.02
C SER A 38 12.50 0.36 -3.51
N ILE A 39 13.65 0.33 -2.83
CA ILE A 39 13.74 0.61 -1.39
C ILE A 39 13.26 2.04 -1.11
N GLN A 40 13.81 3.05 -1.80
CA GLN A 40 13.42 4.44 -1.61
C GLN A 40 11.92 4.68 -1.87
N PHE A 41 11.37 4.02 -2.90
CA PHE A 41 9.95 4.13 -3.22
C PHE A 41 9.07 3.50 -2.13
N LYS A 42 9.40 2.29 -1.66
CA LYS A 42 8.68 1.63 -0.56
C LYS A 42 8.76 2.44 0.73
N ASP A 43 9.94 2.94 1.07
CA ASP A 43 10.16 3.76 2.26
C ASP A 43 9.31 5.04 2.23
N LYS A 44 9.22 5.71 1.08
CA LYS A 44 8.36 6.88 0.89
C LYS A 44 6.88 6.55 1.14
N ILE A 45 6.41 5.39 0.70
CA ILE A 45 5.02 4.95 0.94
C ILE A 45 4.84 4.65 2.42
N PHE A 46 5.72 3.86 3.02
CA PHE A 46 5.64 3.51 4.45
C PHE A 46 5.66 4.75 5.34
N GLU A 47 6.47 5.75 5.02
CA GLU A 47 6.52 6.98 5.81
C GLU A 47 5.20 7.75 5.77
N LYS A 48 4.52 7.78 4.61
CA LYS A 48 3.17 8.35 4.51
C LYS A 48 2.14 7.55 5.29
N LEU A 49 2.18 6.22 5.20
CA LEU A 49 1.29 5.33 5.95
C LEU A 49 1.52 5.43 7.47
N ARG A 50 2.77 5.66 7.91
CA ARG A 50 3.11 5.82 9.33
C ARG A 50 2.66 7.16 9.90
N THR A 51 2.75 8.22 9.11
CA THR A 51 2.49 9.59 9.57
C THR A 51 1.00 9.96 9.53
N ASP A 52 0.23 9.43 8.59
CA ASP A 52 -1.18 9.80 8.46
C ASP A 52 -2.09 8.95 9.37
N ASN A 53 -2.84 9.64 10.22
CA ASN A 53 -3.76 9.07 11.21
C ASN A 53 -4.80 8.10 10.62
N VAL A 54 -5.16 8.22 9.34
CA VAL A 54 -6.12 7.30 8.68
C VAL A 54 -5.57 5.88 8.59
N PHE A 55 -4.24 5.72 8.60
CA PHE A 55 -3.56 4.43 8.50
C PHE A 55 -3.07 3.92 9.86
N VAL A 56 -3.40 4.59 10.96
CA VAL A 56 -3.17 4.03 12.30
C VAL A 56 -3.98 2.74 12.44
N ARG A 57 -3.30 1.69 12.92
CA ARG A 57 -3.90 0.37 13.14
C ARG A 57 -4.68 0.37 14.45
N ASP A 58 -5.94 -0.05 14.36
CA ASP A 58 -6.77 -0.41 15.49
C ASP A 58 -6.74 -1.93 15.62
N TRP A 59 -6.36 -2.43 16.79
CA TRP A 59 -6.20 -3.86 17.07
C TRP A 59 -7.47 -4.52 17.61
N ARG A 60 -8.57 -3.75 17.75
CA ARG A 60 -9.86 -4.31 18.14
C ARG A 60 -10.43 -5.20 17.03
N THR A 61 -11.23 -6.18 17.44
CA THR A 61 -12.09 -6.90 16.50
C THR A 61 -13.17 -5.94 16.01
N VAL A 62 -13.21 -5.73 14.70
CA VAL A 62 -14.21 -4.88 14.03
C VAL A 62 -15.24 -5.74 13.34
N THR A 63 -16.45 -5.21 13.16
CA THR A 63 -17.44 -5.85 12.29
C THR A 63 -17.03 -5.78 10.82
N MET A 64 -17.64 -6.59 9.96
CA MET A 64 -17.35 -6.52 8.52
C MET A 64 -17.65 -5.13 7.94
N ASP A 65 -18.76 -4.51 8.35
CA ASP A 65 -19.14 -3.20 7.83
C ASP A 65 -18.20 -2.09 8.31
N GLU A 66 -17.72 -2.16 9.56
CA GLU A 66 -16.68 -1.26 10.04
C GLU A 66 -15.37 -1.45 9.25
N SER A 67 -14.96 -2.70 9.00
CA SER A 67 -13.77 -3.01 8.21
C SER A 67 -13.86 -2.41 6.79
N ARG A 68 -15.01 -2.56 6.13
CA ARG A 68 -15.29 -1.96 4.82
C ARG A 68 -15.21 -0.43 4.85
N GLN A 69 -15.78 0.21 5.88
CA GLN A 69 -15.73 1.66 6.03
C GLN A 69 -14.29 2.16 6.23
N ILE A 70 -13.50 1.48 7.07
CA ILE A 70 -12.09 1.78 7.31
C ILE A 70 -11.28 1.64 6.01
N CYS A 71 -11.44 0.53 5.29
CA CYS A 71 -10.78 0.30 4.01
C CYS A 71 -11.16 1.38 2.98
N ASN A 72 -12.44 1.74 2.89
CA ASN A 72 -12.91 2.80 1.99
C ASN A 72 -12.29 4.17 2.33
N ARG A 73 -12.17 4.51 3.61
CA ARG A 73 -11.53 5.76 4.05
C ARG A 73 -10.04 5.77 3.70
N ARG A 74 -9.33 4.67 3.98
CA ARG A 74 -7.90 4.49 3.64
C ARG A 74 -7.67 4.57 2.14
N TRP A 75 -8.50 3.91 1.33
CA TRP A 75 -8.45 3.98 -0.12
C TRP A 75 -8.58 5.40 -0.66
N LYS A 76 -9.57 6.15 -0.18
CA LYS A 76 -9.76 7.56 -0.57
C LYS A 76 -8.53 8.42 -0.23
N GLN A 77 -7.90 8.17 0.91
CA GLN A 77 -6.68 8.89 1.30
C GLN A 77 -5.47 8.47 0.46
N LEU A 78 -5.33 7.17 0.19
CA LEU A 78 -4.27 6.61 -0.63
C LEU A 78 -4.26 7.19 -2.05
N LEU A 79 -5.43 7.32 -2.67
CA LEU A 79 -5.58 7.91 -4.00
C LEU A 79 -5.09 9.36 -4.09
N LYS A 80 -5.21 10.14 -3.01
CA LYS A 80 -4.73 11.54 -2.99
C LYS A 80 -3.21 11.65 -3.06
N TYR A 81 -2.48 10.63 -2.60
CA TYR A 81 -1.03 10.65 -2.65
C TYR A 81 -0.47 10.37 -4.04
N ASN A 82 -1.28 9.77 -4.93
CA ASN A 82 -0.93 9.48 -6.32
C ASN A 82 0.48 8.85 -6.46
N PHE A 83 0.77 7.83 -5.64
CA PHE A 83 2.09 7.15 -5.64
C PHE A 83 2.43 6.55 -7.00
N ILE A 84 1.41 6.09 -7.72
CA ILE A 84 1.51 5.58 -9.09
C ILE A 84 0.46 6.29 -9.92
N THR A 85 0.89 6.83 -11.05
CA THR A 85 -0.03 7.23 -12.11
C THR A 85 -0.35 6.00 -12.96
N PHE A 86 -1.59 5.56 -12.91
CA PHE A 86 -2.03 4.41 -13.69
C PHE A 86 -2.33 4.85 -15.13
N ASP A 87 -1.49 4.44 -16.08
CA ASP A 87 -1.62 4.72 -17.51
C ASP A 87 -1.76 3.41 -18.31
N GLY A 88 -2.51 2.46 -17.74
CA GLY A 88 -2.72 1.13 -18.32
C GLY A 88 -1.40 0.41 -18.58
N LEU A 89 -1.14 0.06 -19.85
CA LEU A 89 0.05 -0.69 -20.28
C LEU A 89 1.37 0.09 -20.15
N LYS A 90 1.32 1.41 -20.00
CA LYS A 90 2.51 2.25 -19.79
C LYS A 90 2.89 2.42 -18.32
N THR A 91 2.07 1.89 -17.42
CA THR A 91 2.36 1.94 -15.98
C THR A 91 3.69 1.23 -15.71
N ASN A 92 4.57 1.87 -14.95
CA ASN A 92 5.85 1.27 -14.59
C ASN A 92 5.62 -0.04 -13.81
N PRO A 93 6.02 -1.21 -14.34
CA PRO A 93 5.72 -2.50 -13.74
C PRO A 93 6.43 -2.70 -12.41
N GLU A 94 7.67 -2.20 -12.25
CA GLU A 94 8.42 -2.31 -10.99
C GLU A 94 7.75 -1.49 -9.88
N ARG A 95 7.35 -0.25 -10.17
CA ARG A 95 6.63 0.59 -9.20
C ARG A 95 5.29 0.00 -8.84
N PHE A 96 4.59 -0.61 -9.80
CA PHE A 96 3.35 -1.34 -9.55
C PHE A 96 3.58 -2.49 -8.56
N VAL A 97 4.58 -3.33 -8.79
CA VAL A 97 4.94 -4.44 -7.88
C VAL A 97 5.29 -3.90 -6.49
N ASP A 98 6.18 -2.91 -6.40
CA ASP A 98 6.60 -2.33 -5.13
C ASP A 98 5.44 -1.79 -4.31
N PHE A 99 4.53 -1.06 -4.95
CA PHE A 99 3.36 -0.51 -4.29
C PHE A 99 2.43 -1.61 -3.80
N THR A 100 2.20 -2.65 -4.61
CA THR A 100 1.37 -3.78 -4.21
C THR A 100 1.97 -4.56 -3.05
N GLU A 101 3.28 -4.74 -2.98
CA GLU A 101 3.94 -5.39 -1.84
C GLU A 101 3.76 -4.59 -0.55
N VAL A 102 3.84 -3.26 -0.61
CA VAL A 102 3.57 -2.40 0.55
C VAL A 102 2.10 -2.51 0.97
N LEU A 103 1.16 -2.52 0.02
CA LEU A 103 -0.26 -2.68 0.35
C LEU A 103 -0.57 -4.06 0.93
N GLU A 104 -0.04 -5.13 0.36
CA GLU A 104 -0.22 -6.52 0.83
C GLU A 104 0.31 -6.68 2.26
N SER A 105 1.53 -6.18 2.53
CA SER A 105 2.14 -6.24 3.86
C SER A 105 1.42 -5.36 4.88
N TYR A 106 0.81 -4.26 4.43
CA TYR A 106 0.03 -3.39 5.28
C TYR A 106 -1.39 -3.95 5.50
N ASP A 107 -2.25 -4.01 4.48
CA ASP A 107 -3.67 -4.38 4.52
C ASP A 107 -4.13 -5.13 3.24
N GLN A 108 -4.49 -6.41 3.38
CA GLN A 108 -4.97 -7.22 2.25
C GLN A 108 -6.26 -6.68 1.61
N GLY A 109 -7.16 -6.06 2.39
CA GLY A 109 -8.38 -5.47 1.85
C GLY A 109 -8.09 -4.28 0.93
N LEU A 110 -7.14 -3.43 1.32
CA LEU A 110 -6.67 -2.32 0.51
C LEU A 110 -5.94 -2.78 -0.75
N ALA A 111 -5.10 -3.82 -0.64
CA ALA A 111 -4.42 -4.44 -1.77
C ALA A 111 -5.42 -5.02 -2.79
N ALA A 112 -6.38 -5.83 -2.33
CA ALA A 112 -7.42 -6.42 -3.18
C ALA A 112 -8.22 -5.34 -3.92
N LYS A 113 -8.55 -4.24 -3.23
CA LYS A 113 -9.24 -3.10 -3.84
C LYS A 113 -8.39 -2.44 -4.93
N PHE A 114 -7.09 -2.27 -4.72
CA PHE A 114 -6.18 -1.76 -5.74
C PHE A 114 -6.13 -2.69 -6.97
N TYR A 115 -5.92 -4.00 -6.76
CA TYR A 115 -5.84 -4.97 -7.86
C TYR A 115 -7.10 -5.00 -8.71
N ILE A 116 -8.28 -5.01 -8.07
CA ILE A 116 -9.55 -5.06 -8.80
C ILE A 116 -9.78 -3.79 -9.64
N ASN A 117 -9.39 -2.62 -9.13
CA ASN A 117 -9.42 -1.38 -9.91
C ASN A 117 -8.44 -1.42 -11.09
N ALA A 118 -7.22 -1.89 -10.87
CA ALA A 118 -6.20 -2.00 -11.91
C ALA A 118 -6.62 -3.00 -13.01
N ILE A 119 -7.10 -4.19 -12.63
CA ILE A 119 -7.59 -5.21 -13.55
C ILE A 119 -8.77 -4.68 -14.36
N PHE A 120 -9.77 -4.09 -13.68
CA PHE A 120 -10.93 -3.53 -14.36
C PHE A 120 -10.53 -2.49 -15.42
N TYR A 121 -9.64 -1.57 -15.05
CA TYR A 121 -9.15 -0.57 -15.99
C TYR A 121 -8.41 -1.20 -17.18
N VAL A 122 -7.50 -2.15 -16.94
CA VAL A 122 -6.75 -2.83 -18.02
C VAL A 122 -7.69 -3.62 -18.92
N THR A 123 -8.69 -4.31 -18.37
CA THR A 123 -9.68 -5.05 -19.16
C THR A 123 -10.51 -4.11 -20.04
N VAL A 124 -11.01 -3.01 -19.48
CA VAL A 124 -11.80 -2.04 -20.26
C VAL A 124 -10.92 -1.29 -21.28
N LEU A 125 -9.67 -0.99 -20.97
CA LEU A 125 -8.74 -0.37 -21.92
C LEU A 125 -8.40 -1.30 -23.10
N SER A 126 -8.17 -2.58 -22.82
CA SER A 126 -7.72 -3.55 -23.84
C SER A 126 -8.86 -4.17 -24.66
N MET A 127 -10.03 -4.38 -24.04
CA MET A 127 -11.18 -5.05 -24.67
C MET A 127 -12.38 -4.12 -24.91
N GLY A 128 -12.34 -2.90 -24.37
CA GLY A 128 -13.43 -1.94 -24.50
C GLY A 128 -13.44 -1.22 -25.84
N THR A 129 -14.64 -0.92 -26.31
CA THR A 129 -14.88 0.03 -27.42
C THR A 129 -15.04 1.47 -26.92
N ASN A 130 -15.03 2.46 -27.82
CA ASN A 130 -15.14 3.89 -27.50
C ASN A 130 -16.28 4.26 -26.53
N ARG A 131 -17.40 3.52 -26.55
CA ARG A 131 -18.52 3.73 -25.60
C ARG A 131 -18.14 3.53 -24.13
N HIS A 132 -17.07 2.80 -23.83
CA HIS A 132 -16.62 2.54 -22.46
C HIS A 132 -15.57 3.55 -21.96
N GLN A 133 -15.11 4.48 -22.81
CA GLN A 133 -14.16 5.52 -22.40
C GLN A 133 -14.72 6.38 -21.26
N GLN A 134 -16.02 6.69 -21.31
CA GLN A 134 -16.70 7.44 -20.24
C GLN A 134 -16.66 6.69 -18.89
N ILE A 135 -16.62 5.36 -18.90
CA ILE A 135 -16.52 4.56 -17.67
C ILE A 135 -15.09 4.63 -17.13
N LEU A 136 -14.08 4.55 -18.00
CA LEU A 136 -12.67 4.72 -17.61
C LEU A 136 -12.42 6.08 -16.96
N GLU A 137 -12.94 7.16 -17.54
CA GLU A 137 -12.81 8.51 -16.98
C GLU A 137 -13.43 8.62 -15.58
N LYS A 138 -14.62 8.03 -15.37
CA LYS A 138 -15.26 7.99 -14.06
C LYS A 138 -14.49 7.13 -13.06
N CYS A 139 -13.88 6.05 -13.50
CA CYS A 139 -13.02 5.22 -12.64
C CYS A 139 -11.75 5.94 -12.23
N MET A 140 -11.09 6.68 -13.13
CA MET A 140 -9.92 7.50 -12.79
C MET A 140 -10.25 8.62 -11.79
N LYS A 141 -11.46 9.19 -11.90
CA LYS A 141 -11.98 10.16 -10.92
C LYS A 141 -12.49 9.50 -9.63
N ASN A 142 -12.43 8.17 -9.52
CA ASN A 142 -12.94 7.40 -8.40
C ASN A 142 -14.46 7.64 -8.13
N GLU A 143 -15.20 8.01 -9.17
CA GLU A 143 -16.66 8.21 -9.17
C GLU A 143 -17.39 6.88 -9.34
N VAL A 144 -16.77 5.94 -10.04
CA VAL A 144 -17.26 4.56 -10.21
C VAL A 144 -16.14 3.62 -9.78
N LEU A 145 -16.41 2.83 -8.74
CA LEU A 145 -15.53 1.78 -8.27
C LEU A 145 -16.16 0.43 -8.65
N PRO A 146 -15.38 -0.54 -9.18
CA PRO A 146 -15.82 -1.92 -9.22
C PRO A 146 -16.13 -2.34 -7.78
N ASN A 147 -17.38 -2.68 -7.52
CA ASN A 147 -17.85 -2.91 -6.16
C ASN A 147 -17.34 -4.26 -5.67
N ILE A 148 -16.58 -4.27 -4.58
CA ILE A 148 -16.37 -5.47 -3.78
C ILE A 148 -17.25 -5.28 -2.56
N THR A 149 -18.36 -6.01 -2.53
CA THR A 149 -19.40 -5.90 -1.52
C THR A 149 -18.85 -6.10 -0.13
#